data_AF-A0A1F7H1A3-F1
#
_entry.id   AF-A0A1F7H1A3-F1
#
_cell.length_a   1.000
_cell.length_b   1.000
_cell.length_c   1.000
_cell.angle_alpha   90.00
_cell.angle_beta   90.00
_cell.angle_gamma   90.00
#
_symmetry.space_group_name_H-M   'P 1'
#
loop_
_entity.id
_entity.type
_entity.pdbx_description
1 polymer ?
#
loop_
_entity_poly.entity_id
_entity_poly.type
_entity_poly.pdbx_seq_one_letter_code
_entity_poly.pdbx_strand_id
1 'polypeptide(L)'
;MPRHEDSRGINIRLPVNELAKVDPIQTAALAYAHEVVSKSRQPSLAEEYKRTTTLATDSCSRYEAFSSRTKDWGITAHLLYIHALEFGCEDLSRHASDVVGMAKISLGIK
;
A
#
# COMPACT_ATOMS: atom_id res chain seq x y z
N MET A 1 16.98 -25.32 -1.57
CA MET A 1 16.16 -24.22 -1.03
C MET A 1 14.70 -24.57 -1.23
N PRO A 2 13.82 -24.44 -0.23
CA PRO A 2 12.43 -24.83 -0.39
C PRO A 2 11.74 -23.87 -1.35
N ARG A 3 10.93 -24.42 -2.26
CA ARG A 3 10.10 -23.67 -3.20
C ARG A 3 8.68 -23.64 -2.66
N HIS A 4 8.09 -22.45 -2.59
CA HIS A 4 6.64 -22.30 -2.57
C HIS A 4 6.19 -21.59 -3.84
N GLU A 5 5.22 -22.20 -4.52
CA GLU A 5 4.50 -21.68 -5.67
C GLU A 5 3.05 -21.44 -5.23
N ASP A 6 2.55 -20.23 -5.45
CA ASP A 6 1.12 -19.93 -5.42
C ASP A 6 0.58 -20.09 -6.84
N SER A 7 -0.69 -20.50 -6.94
CA SER A 7 -1.40 -20.88 -8.16
C SER A 7 -1.65 -19.75 -9.17
N ARG A 8 -1.06 -18.55 -8.99
CA ARG A 8 -1.26 -17.34 -9.81
C ARG A 8 0.01 -16.77 -10.45
N GLY A 9 1.17 -17.42 -10.26
CA GLY A 9 2.35 -17.19 -11.12
C GLY A 9 3.09 -15.86 -10.96
N ILE A 10 2.81 -15.05 -9.93
CA ILE A 10 3.64 -13.88 -9.60
C ILE A 10 4.42 -14.17 -8.31
N ASN A 11 5.63 -14.69 -8.50
CA ASN A 11 6.62 -14.90 -7.45
C ASN A 11 7.62 -13.73 -7.49
N ILE A 12 7.38 -12.66 -6.73
CA ILE A 12 8.48 -11.71 -6.45
C ILE A 12 9.20 -12.23 -5.21
N ARG A 13 10.23 -13.05 -5.45
CA ARG A 13 11.14 -13.52 -4.40
C ARG A 13 12.25 -12.49 -4.21
N LEU A 14 12.03 -11.53 -3.32
CA LEU A 14 13.14 -10.73 -2.83
C LEU A 14 14.00 -11.60 -1.90
N PRO A 15 15.34 -11.62 -2.05
CA PRO A 15 16.23 -12.25 -1.08
C PRO A 15 15.94 -11.71 0.32
N VAL A 16 16.08 -12.52 1.36
CA VAL A 16 15.84 -12.13 2.78
C VAL A 16 16.56 -10.81 3.14
N ASN A 17 17.73 -10.59 2.56
CA ASN A 17 18.54 -9.38 2.75
C ASN A 17 17.92 -8.11 2.14
N GLU A 18 17.08 -8.25 1.11
CA GLU A 18 16.32 -7.16 0.50
C GLU A 18 14.98 -6.94 1.24
N LEU A 19 14.31 -8.01 1.67
CA LEU A 19 13.12 -7.93 2.54
C LEU A 19 13.39 -7.14 3.82
N ALA A 20 14.51 -7.39 4.49
CA ALA A 20 14.91 -6.64 5.70
C ALA A 20 15.12 -5.13 5.46
N LYS A 21 15.37 -4.71 4.21
CA LYS A 21 15.46 -3.28 3.83
C LYS A 21 14.10 -2.68 3.51
N VAL A 22 13.13 -3.51 3.14
CA VAL A 22 11.78 -3.09 2.75
C VAL A 22 10.89 -2.88 3.97
N ASP A 23 11.03 -3.70 5.01
CA ASP A 23 10.25 -3.61 6.25
C ASP A 23 10.26 -2.20 6.90
N PRO A 24 11.42 -1.52 7.09
CA PRO A 24 11.43 -0.17 7.63
C PRO A 24 10.69 0.85 6.75
N ILE A 25 10.74 0.67 5.43
CA ILE A 25 10.09 1.57 4.46
C ILE A 25 8.57 1.37 4.51
N GLN A 26 8.11 0.12 4.50
CA GLN A 26 6.69 -0.23 4.63
C GLN A 26 6.15 0.24 5.99
N THR A 27 6.91 0.07 7.06
CA THR A 27 6.54 0.52 8.40
C THR A 27 6.37 2.04 8.44
N ALA A 28 7.32 2.81 7.90
CA ALA A 28 7.22 4.27 7.83
C ALA A 28 6.02 4.72 6.98
N ALA A 29 5.77 4.06 5.84
CA ALA A 29 4.61 4.35 4.99
C ALA A 29 3.28 4.08 5.71
N LEU A 30 3.15 2.96 6.41
CA LEU A 30 1.96 2.63 7.20
C LEU A 30 1.76 3.58 8.38
N ALA A 31 2.83 4.00 9.05
CA ALA A 31 2.77 4.99 10.12
C ALA A 31 2.23 6.34 9.61
N TYR A 32 2.76 6.82 8.47
CA TYR A 32 2.25 8.02 7.81
C TYR A 32 0.78 7.88 7.39
N ALA A 33 0.44 6.77 6.74
CA ALA A 33 -0.92 6.51 6.30
C ALA A 33 -1.91 6.50 7.48
N HIS A 34 -1.55 5.81 8.57
CA HIS A 34 -2.33 5.79 9.81
C HIS A 34 -2.47 7.19 10.42
N GLU A 35 -1.38 7.97 10.49
CA GLU A 35 -1.42 9.34 11.01
C GLU A 35 -2.40 10.21 10.21
N VAL A 36 -2.30 10.20 8.88
CA VAL A 36 -3.17 10.96 7.98
C VAL A 36 -4.63 10.56 8.14
N VAL A 37 -4.93 9.26 8.18
CA VAL A 37 -6.29 8.75 8.37
C VAL A 37 -6.85 9.12 9.75
N SER A 38 -6.03 9.07 10.81
CA SER A 38 -6.48 9.38 12.18
C SER A 38 -6.78 10.87 12.40
N LYS A 39 -6.15 11.76 11.64
CA LYS A 39 -6.23 13.22 11.81
C LYS A 39 -7.15 13.92 10.82
N SER A 40 -7.63 13.22 9.80
CA SER A 40 -8.40 13.86 8.72
C SER A 40 -9.57 13.01 8.26
N ARG A 41 -10.60 13.69 7.73
CA ARG A 41 -11.76 13.02 7.15
C ARG A 41 -11.35 12.26 5.90
N GLN A 42 -11.91 11.07 5.72
CA GLN A 42 -11.72 10.27 4.53
C GLN A 42 -12.15 11.02 3.25
N PRO A 43 -11.26 11.17 2.25
CA PRO A 43 -11.60 11.77 0.97
C PRO A 43 -12.60 10.93 0.17
N SER A 44 -13.41 11.58 -0.68
CA SER A 44 -14.44 10.92 -1.49
C SER A 44 -13.89 9.79 -2.37
N LEU A 45 -12.69 9.94 -2.92
CA LEU A 45 -12.04 8.90 -3.72
C LEU A 45 -11.72 7.65 -2.90
N ALA A 46 -11.28 7.83 -1.66
CA ALA A 46 -11.00 6.73 -0.74
C ALA A 46 -12.30 6.08 -0.24
N GLU A 47 -13.37 6.85 -0.01
CA GLU A 47 -14.71 6.31 0.28
C GLU A 47 -15.24 5.46 -0.88
N GLU A 48 -15.07 5.92 -2.11
CA GLU A 48 -15.43 5.17 -3.33
C GLU A 48 -14.63 3.87 -3.43
N TYR A 49 -13.32 3.91 -3.18
CA TYR A 49 -12.47 2.72 -3.16
C TYR A 49 -12.95 1.68 -2.14
N LYS A 50 -13.17 2.11 -0.89
CA LYS A 50 -13.65 1.26 0.21
C LYS A 50 -15.01 0.63 -0.09
N ARG A 51 -15.93 1.40 -0.69
CA ARG A 51 -17.29 0.91 -1.01
C ARG A 51 -17.29 -0.11 -2.15
N THR A 52 -16.39 0.05 -3.12
CA THR A 52 -16.42 -0.73 -4.38
C THR A 52 -15.44 -1.90 -4.40
N THR A 53 -14.50 -1.95 -3.47
CA THR A 53 -13.50 -3.01 -3.35
C THR A 53 -13.86 -3.92 -2.18
N THR A 54 -13.57 -5.22 -2.34
CA THR A 54 -13.73 -6.22 -1.28
C THR A 54 -12.52 -7.15 -1.27
N LEU A 55 -12.36 -7.92 -0.19
CA LEU A 55 -11.31 -8.94 -0.09
C LEU A 55 -11.35 -9.99 -1.21
N ALA A 56 -12.53 -10.30 -1.75
CA ALA A 56 -12.70 -11.30 -2.81
C ALA A 56 -12.36 -10.78 -4.22
N THR A 57 -12.17 -9.47 -4.38
CA THR A 57 -11.77 -8.84 -5.65
C THR A 57 -10.25 -8.68 -5.75
N ASP A 58 -9.70 -8.49 -6.96
CA ASP A 58 -8.28 -8.16 -7.16
C ASP A 58 -7.96 -6.76 -6.60
N SER A 59 -7.76 -6.71 -5.29
CA SER A 59 -7.66 -5.49 -4.49
C SER A 59 -6.43 -4.66 -4.86
N CYS A 60 -5.34 -5.30 -5.31
CA CYS A 60 -4.13 -4.61 -5.80
C CYS A 60 -4.39 -3.91 -7.13
N SER A 61 -4.98 -4.60 -8.12
CA SER A 61 -5.33 -3.98 -9.40
C SER A 61 -6.33 -2.83 -9.21
N ARG A 62 -7.26 -2.99 -8.27
CA ARG A 62 -8.19 -1.92 -7.88
C ARG A 62 -7.46 -0.76 -7.20
N TYR A 63 -6.55 -1.04 -6.28
CA TYR A 63 -5.74 0.00 -5.64
C TYR A 63 -4.98 0.83 -6.68
N GLU A 64 -4.27 0.20 -7.62
CA GLU A 64 -3.51 0.87 -8.69
C GLU A 64 -4.40 1.75 -9.59
N ALA A 65 -5.61 1.26 -9.92
CA ALA A 65 -6.59 2.03 -10.67
C ALA A 65 -7.09 3.26 -9.91
N PHE A 66 -7.18 3.20 -8.58
CA PHE A 66 -7.59 4.33 -7.76
C PHE A 66 -6.44 5.29 -7.45
N SER A 67 -5.24 4.78 -7.15
CA SER A 67 -4.07 5.62 -6.85
C SER A 67 -3.66 6.45 -8.06
N SER A 68 -3.76 5.90 -9.28
CA SER A 68 -3.49 6.64 -10.52
C SER A 68 -4.44 7.80 -10.81
N ARG A 69 -5.61 7.87 -10.15
CA ARG A 69 -6.57 8.98 -10.28
C ARG A 69 -6.17 10.21 -9.46
N THR A 70 -5.13 10.14 -8.64
CA THR A 70 -4.69 11.24 -7.77
C THR A 70 -3.17 11.38 -7.79
N LYS A 71 -2.70 12.60 -7.50
CA LYS A 71 -1.29 12.88 -7.18
C LYS A 71 -1.13 13.41 -5.75
N ASP A 72 -2.23 13.49 -5.01
CA ASP A 72 -2.28 13.97 -3.64
C ASP A 72 -1.89 12.83 -2.68
N TRP A 73 -0.78 13.02 -1.97
CA TRP A 73 -0.24 12.04 -1.04
C TRP A 73 -1.11 11.79 0.20
N GLY A 74 -1.98 12.74 0.56
CA GLY A 74 -2.98 12.53 1.60
C GLY A 74 -4.08 11.57 1.13
N ILE A 75 -4.57 11.74 -0.11
CA ILE A 75 -5.54 10.80 -0.69
C ILE A 75 -4.91 9.41 -0.89
N THR A 76 -3.67 9.36 -1.40
CA THR A 76 -2.94 8.09 -1.57
C THR A 76 -2.70 7.40 -0.22
N ALA A 77 -2.45 8.16 0.86
CA ALA A 77 -2.34 7.61 2.21
C ALA A 77 -3.64 6.93 2.67
N HIS A 78 -4.82 7.54 2.46
CA HIS A 78 -6.09 6.88 2.77
C HIS A 78 -6.31 5.62 1.92
N LEU A 79 -5.99 5.67 0.63
CA LEU A 79 -6.10 4.51 -0.26
C LEU A 79 -5.19 3.37 0.21
N LEU A 80 -3.93 3.67 0.54
CA LEU A 80 -2.96 2.67 1.01
C LEU A 80 -3.41 2.10 2.37
N TYR A 81 -3.88 2.93 3.29
CA TYR A 81 -4.38 2.47 4.58
C TYR A 81 -5.52 1.46 4.43
N ILE A 82 -6.54 1.79 3.63
CA ILE A 82 -7.68 0.91 3.38
C ILE A 82 -7.20 -0.37 2.69
N HIS A 83 -6.34 -0.24 1.68
CA HIS A 83 -5.84 -1.39 0.92
C HIS A 83 -5.00 -2.35 1.78
N ALA A 84 -4.05 -1.82 2.55
CA ALA A 84 -3.11 -2.59 3.34
C ALA A 84 -3.77 -3.19 4.60
N LEU A 85 -4.55 -2.38 5.34
CA LEU A 85 -5.05 -2.76 6.66
C LEU A 85 -6.50 -3.25 6.65
N GLU A 86 -7.37 -2.72 5.79
CA GLU A 86 -8.77 -3.18 5.74
C GLU A 86 -8.97 -4.33 4.73
N PHE A 87 -8.26 -4.31 3.59
CA PHE A 87 -8.33 -5.36 2.56
C PHE A 87 -7.14 -6.32 2.55
N GLY A 88 -6.21 -6.22 3.51
CA GLY A 88 -5.13 -7.20 3.70
C GLY A 88 -4.23 -7.40 2.48
N CYS A 89 -3.43 -6.39 2.14
CA CYS A 89 -2.38 -6.52 1.13
C CYS A 89 -1.12 -7.14 1.76
N GLU A 90 -0.86 -8.41 1.46
CA GLU A 90 0.28 -9.16 2.03
C GLU A 90 1.65 -8.70 1.50
N ASP A 91 1.70 -8.13 0.30
CA ASP A 91 2.94 -7.69 -0.33
C ASP A 91 2.82 -6.26 -0.89
N LEU A 92 3.16 -5.29 -0.04
CA LEU A 92 3.19 -3.87 -0.43
C LEU A 92 4.33 -3.54 -1.40
N SER A 93 5.25 -4.46 -1.71
CA SER A 93 6.32 -4.20 -2.69
C SER A 93 5.76 -3.97 -4.11
N ARG A 94 4.57 -4.49 -4.40
CA ARG A 94 3.81 -4.18 -5.63
C ARG A 94 3.43 -2.70 -5.74
N HIS A 95 3.40 -1.99 -4.61
CA HIS A 95 3.09 -0.57 -4.52
C HIS A 95 4.32 0.26 -4.12
N ALA A 96 5.52 -0.23 -4.47
CA ALA A 96 6.79 0.33 -4.02
C ALA A 96 6.94 1.84 -4.29
N SER A 97 6.43 2.37 -5.41
CA SER A 97 6.49 3.81 -5.69
C SER A 97 5.73 4.63 -4.64
N ASP A 98 4.54 4.17 -4.28
CA ASP A 98 3.66 4.84 -3.32
C ASP A 98 4.22 4.68 -1.91
N VAL A 99 4.67 3.47 -1.57
CA VAL A 99 5.32 3.15 -0.29
C VAL A 99 6.58 4.00 -0.07
N VAL A 100 7.46 4.12 -1.07
CA VAL A 100 8.66 4.96 -0.98
C VAL A 100 8.29 6.44 -0.88
N GLY A 101 7.33 6.91 -1.67
CA GLY A 101 6.86 8.29 -1.61
C GLY A 101 6.33 8.66 -0.23
N MET A 102 5.45 7.84 0.35
CA MET A 102 4.91 8.04 1.69
C MET A 102 5.96 7.90 2.78
N ALA A 103 6.88 6.94 2.68
CA ALA A 103 7.97 6.79 3.64
C ALA A 103 8.88 8.01 3.66
N LYS A 104 9.22 8.58 2.50
CA LYS A 104 9.99 9.83 2.43
C LYS A 104 9.30 10.97 3.17
N ILE A 105 7.99 11.13 2.97
CA ILE A 105 7.20 12.15 3.68
C ILE A 105 7.21 11.90 5.19
N SER A 106 6.99 10.66 5.65
CA SER A 106 7.05 10.26 7.06
C SER A 106 8.37 10.65 7.71
N LEU A 107 9.47 10.46 6.97
CA LEU A 107 10.83 10.75 7.43
C LEU A 107 11.23 12.22 7.23
N GLY A 108 10.34 13.08 6.73
CA GLY A 108 10.64 14.49 6.44
C GLY A 108 11.60 14.71 5.28
N ILE A 109 11.80 13.70 4.42
CA ILE A 109 12.67 13.74 3.25
C ILE A 109 11.86 14.26 2.06
N LYS A 110 12.33 15.33 1.42
CA LYS A 110 11.69 15.93 0.24
C LYS A 110 12.08 15.23 -1.06
#